data_AF-A0A939IP49-F1
#
_entry.id   AF-A0A939IP49-F1
#
_cell.length_a   1.000
_cell.length_b   1.000
_cell.length_c   1.000
_cell.angle_alpha   90.00
_cell.angle_beta   90.00
_cell.angle_gamma   90.00
#
_symmetry.space_group_name_H-M   'P 1'
#
loop_
_entity.id
_entity.type
_entity.pdbx_description
1 polymer ?
#
loop_
_entity_poly.entity_id
_entity_poly.type
_entity_poly.pdbx_seq_one_letter_code
_entity_poly.pdbx_strand_id
1 'polypeptide(L)'
;MLSKKWRWIGLICLMMSGQNAMGAYAYYGLEPDIVTNYLSESSKNLGYVRVTVELMLEDANHLETAEHHAPLLRATTIDIFGRQPEEKVKSLTGREEIRQDVLRTLRELMQQETGSPLVKDVIFTKYLYQG
;
A
#
# COMPACT_ATOMS: atom_id res chain seq x y z
N MET A 1 65.90 11.50 31.86
CA MET A 1 65.45 12.76 32.51
C MET A 1 64.40 13.41 31.62
N LEU A 2 63.22 13.68 32.20
CA LEU A 2 62.08 14.55 31.83
C LEU A 2 62.06 15.18 30.41
N SER A 3 60.94 15.24 29.68
CA SER A 3 59.63 15.70 30.16
C SER A 3 58.45 15.33 29.23
N LYS A 4 57.28 15.21 29.85
CA LYS A 4 55.93 15.02 29.29
C LYS A 4 55.54 16.18 28.35
N LYS A 5 54.67 15.90 27.37
CA LYS A 5 53.42 16.66 27.11
C LYS A 5 52.60 15.99 26.00
N TRP A 6 51.52 15.31 26.39
CA TRP A 6 50.38 14.99 25.55
C TRP A 6 49.90 16.27 24.83
N ARG A 7 49.83 16.25 23.49
CA ARG A 7 49.03 17.20 22.72
C ARG A 7 47.82 16.45 22.16
N TRP A 8 46.70 16.90 22.67
CA TRP A 8 45.35 16.45 22.45
C TRP A 8 44.81 16.82 21.06
N ILE A 9 43.87 16.00 20.60
CA ILE A 9 42.68 16.31 19.77
C ILE A 9 42.91 16.68 18.30
N GLY A 10 42.31 15.86 17.43
CA GLY A 10 41.89 16.25 16.09
C GLY A 10 40.98 15.23 15.41
N LEU A 11 40.29 14.36 16.16
CA LEU A 11 39.30 13.45 15.58
C LEU A 11 37.98 14.22 15.41
N ILE A 12 37.86 15.00 14.33
CA ILE A 12 36.55 15.49 13.89
C ILE A 12 35.87 14.31 13.22
N CYS A 13 35.22 13.49 14.05
CA CYS A 13 34.21 12.56 13.59
C CYS A 13 33.07 13.42 13.04
N LEU A 14 32.95 13.45 11.71
CA LEU A 14 31.79 13.98 11.02
C LEU A 14 30.59 13.11 11.42
N MET A 15 29.97 13.42 12.56
CA MET A 15 28.66 12.90 12.87
C MET A 15 27.68 13.60 11.93
N MET A 16 27.54 13.05 10.73
CA MET A 16 26.28 13.15 10.01
C MET A 16 25.29 12.35 10.84
N SER A 17 24.68 13.01 11.81
CA SER A 17 23.41 12.57 12.36
C SER A 17 22.43 12.60 11.20
N GLY A 18 22.36 11.48 10.46
CA GLY A 18 21.18 11.13 9.69
C GLY A 18 20.03 11.20 10.68
N GLN A 19 19.26 12.28 10.59
CA GLN A 19 17.99 12.34 11.27
C GLN A 19 17.19 11.18 10.68
N ASN A 20 17.06 10.09 11.44
CA ASN A 20 16.00 9.14 11.21
C ASN A 20 14.71 9.93 11.41
N ALA A 21 14.25 10.57 10.34
CA ALA A 21 12.88 11.01 10.23
C ALA A 21 12.06 9.76 10.49
N MET A 22 11.41 9.71 11.65
CA MET A 22 10.41 8.71 11.95
C MET A 22 9.45 8.72 10.77
N GLY A 23 9.48 7.66 9.97
CA GLY A 23 8.92 7.63 8.62
C GLY A 23 7.55 8.27 8.61
N ALA A 24 7.43 9.42 7.95
CA ALA A 24 6.15 10.09 7.82
C ALA A 24 5.31 9.24 6.87
N TYR A 25 4.15 8.77 7.31
CA TYR A 25 3.22 8.06 6.44
C TYR A 25 2.92 8.92 5.20
N ALA A 26 2.82 8.28 4.04
CA ALA A 26 2.35 8.89 2.81
C ALA A 26 1.12 8.17 2.28
N TYR A 27 0.39 8.84 1.39
CA TYR A 27 -0.81 8.29 0.77
C TYR A 27 -0.66 8.35 -0.74
N TYR A 28 -0.94 7.22 -1.40
CA TYR A 28 -0.87 7.08 -2.84
C TYR A 28 -2.20 6.54 -3.38
N GLY A 29 -2.84 7.29 -4.28
CA GLY A 29 -4.10 6.91 -4.91
C GLY A 29 -3.88 5.99 -6.11
N LEU A 30 -4.61 4.87 -6.14
CA LEU A 30 -4.62 3.97 -7.28
C LEU A 30 -5.54 4.50 -8.37
N GLU A 31 -4.95 5.25 -9.31
CA GLU A 31 -5.70 5.92 -10.38
C GLU A 31 -5.57 5.23 -11.76
N PRO A 32 -6.64 5.24 -12.59
CA PRO A 32 -8.01 5.58 -12.25
C PRO A 32 -8.69 4.62 -11.25
N ASP A 33 -9.87 5.01 -10.75
CA ASP A 33 -10.79 4.15 -10.00
C ASP A 33 -10.81 2.69 -10.50
N ILE A 34 -10.86 1.75 -9.56
CA ILE A 34 -11.05 0.33 -9.85
C ILE A 34 -12.51 0.11 -10.26
N VAL A 35 -12.73 -0.37 -11.48
CA VAL A 35 -14.06 -0.74 -11.98
C VAL A 35 -13.99 -2.17 -12.50
N THR A 36 -14.78 -3.07 -11.92
CA THR A 36 -14.81 -4.48 -12.32
C THR A 36 -16.14 -5.13 -11.95
N ASN A 37 -16.42 -6.27 -12.56
CA ASN A 37 -17.57 -7.08 -12.24
C ASN A 37 -17.31 -7.91 -10.98
N TYR A 38 -18.37 -8.36 -10.31
CA TYR A 38 -18.28 -9.38 -9.25
C TYR A 38 -19.13 -10.59 -9.63
N LEU A 39 -18.99 -11.69 -8.88
CA LEU A 39 -19.75 -12.90 -9.14
C LEU A 39 -21.21 -12.69 -8.70
N SER A 40 -22.12 -12.63 -9.67
CA SER A 40 -23.57 -12.63 -9.41
C SER A 40 -24.14 -14.04 -9.56
N GLU A 41 -25.18 -14.34 -8.78
CA GLU A 41 -25.91 -15.62 -8.85
C GLU A 41 -26.67 -15.79 -10.17
N SER A 42 -27.02 -14.67 -10.83
CA SER A 42 -27.77 -14.68 -12.08
C SER A 42 -26.88 -14.32 -13.26
N SER A 43 -26.77 -15.22 -14.25
CA SER A 43 -26.06 -14.95 -15.50
C SER A 43 -26.70 -13.83 -16.35
N LYS A 44 -27.90 -13.37 -16.00
CA LYS A 44 -28.65 -12.34 -16.74
C LYS A 44 -28.30 -10.91 -16.33
N ASN A 45 -27.80 -10.69 -15.11
CA ASN A 45 -27.43 -9.36 -14.62
C ASN A 45 -26.01 -9.41 -14.06
N LEU A 46 -25.05 -8.86 -14.81
CA LEU A 46 -23.67 -8.73 -14.35
C LEU A 46 -23.57 -7.52 -13.43
N GLY A 47 -23.40 -7.76 -12.13
CA GLY A 47 -23.15 -6.70 -11.16
C GLY A 47 -21.72 -6.19 -11.27
N TYR A 48 -21.52 -4.89 -11.03
CA TYR A 48 -20.21 -4.25 -11.01
C TYR A 48 -20.00 -3.40 -9.75
N VAL A 49 -18.72 -3.20 -9.43
CA VAL A 49 -18.25 -2.33 -8.35
C VAL A 49 -17.30 -1.28 -8.91
N ARG A 50 -17.40 -0.06 -8.38
CA ARG A 50 -16.48 1.05 -8.60
C ARG A 50 -15.91 1.50 -7.26
N VAL A 51 -14.60 1.38 -7.10
CA VAL A 51 -13.90 1.67 -5.84
C VAL A 51 -12.73 2.61 -6.10
N THR A 52 -12.64 3.68 -5.30
CA THR A 52 -11.43 4.51 -5.21
C THR A 52 -10.59 3.96 -4.06
N VAL A 53 -9.33 3.64 -4.35
CA VAL A 53 -8.42 2.96 -3.42
C VAL A 53 -7.21 3.83 -3.15
N GLU A 54 -7.00 4.18 -1.88
CA GLU A 54 -5.81 4.88 -1.41
C GLU A 54 -4.93 3.91 -0.62
N LEU A 55 -3.63 3.92 -0.89
CA LEU A 55 -2.63 3.15 -0.15
C LEU A 55 -1.98 4.05 0.89
N MET A 56 -2.04 3.66 2.15
CA MET A 56 -1.21 4.25 3.20
C MET A 56 0.15 3.54 3.17
N LEU A 57 1.22 4.28 2.94
CA LEU A 57 2.59 3.76 2.87
C LEU A 57 3.29 3.93 4.21
N GLU A 58 4.13 2.97 4.60
CA GLU A 58 4.87 3.00 5.87
C GLU A 58 5.86 4.18 5.97
N ASP A 59 6.28 4.75 4.84
CA ASP A 59 7.22 5.86 4.75
C ASP A 59 6.99 6.63 3.44
N ALA A 60 7.16 7.95 3.46
CA ALA A 60 7.05 8.83 2.29
C ALA A 60 8.06 8.50 1.19
N ASN A 61 9.20 7.90 1.51
CA ASN A 61 10.19 7.46 0.54
C ASN A 61 9.67 6.31 -0.36
N HIS A 62 8.57 5.66 0.02
CA HIS A 62 7.96 4.60 -0.78
C HIS A 62 7.05 5.12 -1.91
N LEU A 63 6.80 6.43 -2.02
CA LEU A 63 5.88 6.99 -3.01
C LEU A 63 6.26 6.63 -4.46
N GLU A 64 7.51 6.84 -4.84
CA GLU A 64 7.98 6.56 -6.21
C GLU A 64 7.90 5.06 -6.52
N THR A 65 8.21 4.20 -5.55
CA THR A 65 8.07 2.75 -5.70
C THR A 65 6.61 2.33 -5.85
N ALA A 66 5.71 2.90 -5.05
CA ALA A 66 4.27 2.64 -5.16
C ALA A 66 3.73 3.07 -6.53
N GLU A 67 4.17 4.23 -7.04
CA GLU A 67 3.82 4.73 -8.36
C GLU A 67 4.35 3.83 -9.47
N HIS A 68 5.61 3.41 -9.40
CA HIS A 68 6.22 2.52 -10.38
C HIS A 68 5.47 1.19 -10.51
N HIS A 69 5.03 0.62 -9.39
CA HIS A 69 4.30 -0.65 -9.35
C HIS A 69 2.77 -0.49 -9.40
N ALA A 70 2.25 0.74 -9.55
CA ALA A 70 0.80 1.00 -9.55
C ALA A 70 0.01 0.13 -10.54
N PRO A 71 0.47 -0.16 -11.79
CA PRO A 71 -0.25 -1.04 -12.70
C PRO A 71 -0.47 -2.45 -12.13
N LEU A 72 0.53 -3.01 -11.45
CA LEU A 72 0.48 -4.34 -10.84
C LEU A 72 -0.45 -4.36 -9.62
N LEU A 73 -0.35 -3.34 -8.75
CA LEU A 73 -1.20 -3.18 -7.58
C LEU A 73 -2.69 -3.03 -7.98
N ARG A 74 -2.95 -2.29 -9.05
CA ARG A 74 -4.30 -2.10 -9.62
C ARG A 74 -4.83 -3.38 -10.23
N ALA A 75 -4.05 -4.07 -11.06
CA ALA A 75 -4.46 -5.35 -11.65
C ALA A 75 -4.82 -6.38 -10.58
N THR A 76 -4.01 -6.47 -9.53
CA THR A 76 -4.26 -7.36 -8.38
C THR A 76 -5.57 -7.01 -7.67
N THR A 77 -5.82 -5.72 -7.43
CA THR A 77 -7.05 -5.26 -6.79
C THR A 77 -8.29 -5.56 -7.65
N ILE A 78 -8.20 -5.33 -8.97
CA ILE A 78 -9.26 -5.68 -9.94
C ILE A 78 -9.61 -7.17 -9.86
N ASP A 79 -8.59 -8.03 -9.86
CA ASP A 79 -8.74 -9.48 -9.81
C ASP A 79 -9.39 -9.96 -8.50
N ILE A 80 -8.99 -9.37 -7.36
CA ILE A 80 -9.58 -9.67 -6.05
C ILE A 80 -11.08 -9.35 -6.06
N PHE A 81 -11.48 -8.15 -6.50
CA PHE A 81 -12.89 -7.77 -6.60
C PHE A 81 -13.66 -8.66 -7.60
N GLY A 82 -13.02 -9.01 -8.72
CA GLY A 82 -13.53 -9.88 -9.77
C GLY A 82 -14.06 -11.23 -9.29
N ARG A 83 -13.49 -11.73 -8.19
CA ARG A 83 -13.77 -13.05 -7.62
C ARG A 83 -14.73 -13.01 -6.43
N GLN A 84 -15.15 -11.84 -5.98
CA GLN A 84 -16.02 -11.73 -4.81
C GLN A 84 -17.46 -12.09 -5.16
N PRO A 85 -18.18 -12.81 -4.29
CA PRO A 85 -19.62 -12.98 -4.43
C PRO A 85 -20.36 -11.67 -4.13
N GLU A 86 -21.50 -11.48 -4.79
CA GLU A 86 -22.37 -10.32 -4.66
C GLU A 86 -22.71 -9.96 -3.19
N GLU A 87 -23.06 -10.95 -2.37
CA GLU A 87 -23.37 -10.76 -0.94
C GLU A 87 -22.20 -10.10 -0.18
N LYS A 88 -20.98 -10.49 -0.50
CA LYS A 88 -19.76 -9.96 0.13
C LYS A 88 -19.47 -8.54 -0.35
N VAL A 89 -19.69 -8.24 -1.63
CA VAL A 89 -19.52 -6.88 -2.18
C VAL A 89 -20.53 -5.89 -1.59
N LYS A 90 -21.78 -6.33 -1.37
CA LYS A 90 -22.88 -5.46 -0.92
C LYS A 90 -22.93 -5.25 0.60
N SER A 91 -22.29 -6.11 1.40
CA SER A 91 -22.30 -6.03 2.86
C SER A 91 -21.13 -5.22 3.44
N LEU A 92 -21.33 -4.61 4.61
CA LEU A 92 -20.28 -3.86 5.31
C LEU A 92 -19.16 -4.78 5.81
N THR A 93 -19.51 -5.93 6.36
CA THR A 93 -18.56 -6.95 6.80
C THR A 93 -17.76 -7.49 5.63
N GLY A 94 -18.43 -7.81 4.52
CA GLY A 94 -17.78 -8.30 3.32
C GLY A 94 -16.84 -7.26 2.69
N ARG A 95 -17.23 -5.99 2.67
CA ARG A 95 -16.34 -4.88 2.25
C ARG A 95 -15.06 -4.83 3.08
N GLU A 96 -15.14 -4.99 4.40
CA GLU A 96 -13.96 -4.99 5.27
C GLU A 96 -13.08 -6.22 5.01
N GLU A 97 -13.68 -7.40 4.84
CA GLU A 97 -12.92 -8.60 4.48
C GLU A 97 -12.19 -8.44 3.13
N ILE A 98 -12.87 -7.87 2.12
CA ILE A 98 -12.24 -7.58 0.82
C ILE A 98 -11.07 -6.61 1.00
N ARG A 99 -11.23 -5.57 1.82
CA ARG A 99 -10.17 -4.60 2.10
C ARG A 99 -8.94 -5.26 2.72
N GLN A 100 -9.15 -6.16 3.68
CA GLN A 100 -8.08 -6.94 4.31
C GLN A 100 -7.41 -7.90 3.32
N ASP A 101 -8.19 -8.54 2.45
CA ASP A 101 -7.67 -9.40 1.39
C ASP A 101 -6.79 -8.62 0.39
N VAL A 102 -7.23 -7.42 -0.02
CA VAL A 102 -6.42 -6.50 -0.83
C VAL A 102 -5.14 -6.14 -0.09
N LEU A 103 -5.21 -5.64 1.15
CA LEU A 103 -4.03 -5.24 1.92
C LEU A 103 -3.00 -6.37 2.02
N ARG A 104 -3.43 -7.57 2.42
CA ARG A 104 -2.55 -8.73 2.53
C ARG A 104 -1.88 -9.05 1.19
N THR A 105 -2.66 -9.15 0.13
CA THR A 105 -2.14 -9.55 -1.19
C THR A 105 -1.17 -8.50 -1.75
N LEU A 106 -1.47 -7.20 -1.59
CA LEU A 106 -0.56 -6.14 -2.03
C LEU A 106 0.75 -6.14 -1.23
N ARG A 107 0.71 -6.40 0.09
CA ARG A 107 1.93 -6.52 0.91
C ARG A 107 2.79 -7.71 0.49
N GLU A 108 2.17 -8.87 0.27
CA GLU A 108 2.88 -10.06 -0.21
C GLU A 108 3.54 -9.80 -1.57
N LEU A 109 2.83 -9.12 -2.47
CA LEU A 109 3.32 -8.77 -3.80
C LEU A 109 4.49 -7.77 -3.73
N MET A 110 4.35 -6.69 -2.97
CA MET A 110 5.44 -5.71 -2.81
C MET A 110 6.65 -6.31 -2.10
N GLN A 111 6.44 -7.23 -1.15
CA GLN A 111 7.52 -7.96 -0.51
C GLN A 111 8.33 -8.78 -1.52
N GLN A 112 7.67 -9.37 -2.53
CA GLN A 112 8.33 -10.13 -3.60
C GLN A 112 9.06 -9.22 -4.58
N GLU A 113 8.42 -8.12 -5.01
CA GLU A 113 8.97 -7.22 -6.03
C GLU A 113 10.08 -6.30 -5.49
N THR A 114 10.00 -5.90 -4.22
CA THR A 114 10.84 -4.83 -3.65
C THR A 114 11.61 -5.22 -2.39
N GLY A 115 11.31 -6.38 -1.81
CA GLY A 115 11.88 -6.79 -0.52
C GLY A 115 11.27 -6.12 0.70
N SER A 116 10.23 -5.30 0.54
CA SER A 116 9.50 -4.61 1.61
C SER A 116 7.98 -4.71 1.38
N PRO A 117 7.14 -4.85 2.42
CA PRO A 117 5.70 -4.89 2.25
C PRO A 117 5.12 -3.55 1.75
N LEU A 118 5.83 -2.44 1.97
CA LEU A 118 5.54 -1.06 1.53
C LEU A 118 4.23 -0.46 2.09
N VAL A 119 3.11 -1.14 1.85
CA VAL A 119 1.74 -0.75 2.17
C VAL A 119 1.45 -1.04 3.65
N LYS A 120 1.22 0.03 4.41
CA LYS A 120 0.77 -0.02 5.79
C LYS A 120 -0.70 -0.44 5.87
N ASP A 121 -1.54 0.21 5.07
CA ASP A 121 -2.99 0.01 5.06
C ASP A 121 -3.61 0.35 3.69
N VAL A 122 -4.83 -0.13 3.45
CA VAL A 122 -5.64 0.15 2.25
C VAL A 122 -6.93 0.84 2.66
N ILE A 123 -7.26 1.96 2.02
CA ILE A 123 -8.42 2.78 2.35
C ILE A 123 -9.33 2.87 1.12
N PHE A 124 -10.61 2.53 1.31
CA PHE A 124 -11.64 2.72 0.28
C PHE A 124 -12.35 4.05 0.51
N THR A 125 -12.00 5.08 -0.26
CA THR A 125 -12.56 6.44 -0.15
C THR A 125 -13.87 6.61 -0.92
N LYS A 126 -14.12 5.74 -1.91
CA LYS A 126 -15.39 5.59 -2.60
C LYS A 126 -15.68 4.12 -2.82
N TYR A 127 -16.93 3.71 -2.65
CA TYR A 127 -17.34 2.34 -2.86
C TYR A 127 -18.79 2.32 -3.36
N LEU A 128 -18.97 2.13 -4.66
CA LEU A 128 -20.27 2.07 -5.31
C LEU A 128 -20.41 0.71 -5.98
N TYR A 129 -21.60 0.13 -5.91
CA TYR A 129 -21.95 -1.06 -6.66
C TYR A 129 -23.29 -0.86 -7.36
N GLN A 130 -23.49 -1.58 -8.45
CA GLN A 130 -24.76 -1.68 -9.15
C GLN A 130 -24.89 -3.08 -9.73
N GLY A 131 -26.09 -3.64 -9.66
CA GLY A 131 -26.38 -5.04 -10.00
C GLY A 131 -27.63 -5.51 -9.31
#